data_AF-A0A937SH42-F1
#
_entry.id   AF-A0A937SH42-F1
#
_cell.length_a   1.000
_cell.length_b   1.000
_cell.length_c   1.000
_cell.angle_alpha   90.00
_cell.angle_beta   90.00
_cell.angle_gamma   90.00
#
_symmetry.space_group_name_H-M   'P 1'
#
loop_
_entity.id
_entity.type
_entity.pdbx_description
1 polymer ?
#
loop_
_entity_poly.entity_id
_entity_poly.type
_entity_poly.pdbx_seq_one_letter_code
_entity_poly.pdbx_strand_id
1 'polypeptide(L)' 'MTAARVKRKDIRLSPDEEKEETYKLIDGLVELGIPVSVKEHRSGFPAVTVDCGEVHILTDILSLEAWWAKKKKTG' A
#
# COMPACT_ATOMS: atom_id res chain seq x y z
N MET A 1 26.03 -8.36 2.28
CA MET A 1 25.34 -7.45 1.35
C MET A 1 24.33 -6.67 2.15
N THR A 2 24.62 -5.41 2.48
CA THR A 2 23.69 -4.53 3.19
C THR A 2 22.49 -4.30 2.29
N ALA A 3 21.34 -4.90 2.64
CA ALA A 3 20.10 -4.67 1.93
C ALA A 3 19.90 -3.15 1.81
N ALA A 4 19.86 -2.65 0.57
CA ALA A 4 19.52 -1.27 0.31
C ALA A 4 18.26 -0.96 1.12
N ARG A 5 18.32 0.05 2.00
CA ARG A 5 17.16 0.47 2.80
C ARG A 5 16.12 0.96 1.81
N VAL A 6 15.20 0.08 1.44
CA VAL A 6 14.01 0.42 0.66
C VAL A 6 13.31 1.55 1.40
N LYS A 7 13.37 2.76 0.85
CA LYS A 7 12.71 3.94 1.41
C LYS A 7 11.21 3.75 1.21
N ARG A 8 10.53 3.32 2.27
CA ARG A 8 9.08 3.22 2.29
C ARG A 8 8.49 4.61 2.50
N LYS A 9 7.57 5.02 1.63
CA LYS A 9 6.76 6.22 1.86
C LYS A 9 5.75 5.89 2.95
N ASP A 10 5.87 6.54 4.10
CA ASP A 10 4.90 6.40 5.19
C ASP A 10 3.71 7.31 4.91
N ILE A 11 2.54 6.70 4.71
CA ILE A 11 1.28 7.39 4.42
C ILE A 11 0.23 7.12 5.50
N ARG A 12 0.59 6.51 6.64
CA ARG A 12 -0.37 6.11 7.69
C ARG A 12 -1.22 7.29 8.18
N LEU A 13 -0.61 8.48 8.27
CA LEU A 13 -1.25 9.72 8.72
C LEU A 13 -1.54 10.69 7.57
N SER A 14 -1.34 10.27 6.32
CA SER A 14 -1.75 11.07 5.17
C SER A 14 -3.28 11.18 5.12
N PRO A 15 -3.82 12.26 4.51
CA PRO A 15 -5.23 12.37 4.19
C PRO A 15 -5.73 11.19 3.36
N ASP A 16 -7.01 10.85 3.51
CA ASP A 16 -7.62 9.73 2.77
C ASP A 16 -7.52 9.91 1.25
N GLU A 17 -7.60 11.15 0.75
CA GLU A 17 -7.43 11.46 -0.69
C GLU A 17 -6.04 11.05 -1.21
N GLU A 18 -4.96 11.39 -0.50
CA GLU A 18 -3.59 10.99 -0.87
C GLU A 18 -3.39 9.48 -0.79
N LYS A 19 -4.04 8.82 0.19
CA LYS A 19 -4.03 7.37 0.31
C LYS A 19 -4.73 6.72 -0.88
N GLU A 20 -5.92 7.20 -1.24
CA GLU A 20 -6.67 6.69 -2.39
C GLU A 20 -5.88 6.82 -3.70
N GLU A 21 -5.22 7.96 -3.94
CA GLU A 21 -4.36 8.14 -5.11
C GLU A 21 -3.21 7.14 -5.13
N THR A 22 -2.58 6.90 -3.98
CA THR A 22 -1.49 5.93 -3.85
C THR A 22 -1.99 4.50 -4.10
N TYR A 23 -3.17 4.14 -3.58
CA TYR A 23 -3.75 2.82 -3.82
C TYR A 23 -4.15 2.62 -5.29
N LYS A 24 -4.73 3.64 -5.94
CA LYS A 24 -5.03 3.61 -7.39
C LYS A 24 -3.77 3.39 -8.23
N LEU A 25 -2.66 4.01 -7.84
CA LEU A 25 -1.39 3.80 -8.54
C LEU A 25 -0.89 2.36 -8.38
N ILE A 26 -0.94 1.80 -7.17
CA ILE A 26 -0.59 0.39 -6.93
C ILE A 26 -1.51 -0.55 -7.71
N ASP A 27 -2.79 -0.23 -7.76
CA ASP A 27 -3.80 -1.01 -8.49
C ASP A 27 -3.52 -1.07 -9.99
N GLY A 28 -3.20 0.08 -10.61
CA GLY A 28 -2.81 0.11 -12.01
C GLY A 28 -1.55 -0.72 -12.29
N LEU A 29 -0.59 -0.77 -11.36
CA LEU A 29 0.58 -1.64 -11.48
C LEU A 29 0.20 -3.13 -11.39
N VAL A 30 -0.73 -3.49 -10.50
CA VAL A 30 -1.27 -4.85 -10.39
C VAL A 30 -2.01 -5.27 -11.67
N GLU A 31 -2.79 -4.37 -12.27
CA GLU A 31 -3.47 -4.61 -13.56
C GLU A 31 -2.48 -4.82 -14.72
N LEU A 32 -1.30 -4.19 -14.65
CA LEU A 32 -0.18 -4.44 -15.57
C LEU A 32 0.60 -5.74 -15.28
N GLY A 33 0.16 -6.53 -14.29
CA GLY A 33 0.77 -7.81 -13.92
C GLY A 33 1.99 -7.69 -13.02
N ILE A 34 2.24 -6.53 -12.41
CA ILE A 34 3.36 -6.34 -11.48
C ILE A 34 2.98 -7.01 -10.14
N PRO A 35 3.88 -7.86 -9.59
CA PRO A 35 3.59 -8.54 -8.33
C PRO A 35 3.50 -7.53 -7.17
N VAL A 36 2.44 -7.67 -6.37
CA VAL A 36 2.25 -6.93 -5.12
C VAL A 36 2.51 -7.84 -3.92
N SER A 37 3.27 -7.34 -2.96
CA SER A 37 3.57 -8.00 -1.70
C SER A 37 3.07 -7.14 -0.55
N VAL A 38 2.10 -7.64 0.21
CA VAL A 38 1.60 -7.01 1.44
C VAL A 38 2.15 -7.76 2.63
N LYS A 39 2.73 -7.04 3.60
CA LYS A 39 3.29 -7.62 4.82
C LYS A 39 2.88 -6.81 6.04
N GLU A 40 2.61 -7.50 7.15
CA GLU A 40 2.33 -6.84 8.42
C GLU A 40 3.57 -6.13 8.97
N HIS A 41 3.39 -4.89 9.42
CA HIS A 41 4.44 -4.11 10.04
C HIS A 41 4.47 -4.38 11.55
N ARG A 42 5.63 -4.72 12.11
CA ARG A 42 5.79 -5.11 13.53
C ARG A 42 5.76 -3.92 14.51
N SER A 43 5.02 -2.85 14.20
CA SER A 43 4.94 -1.64 15.03
C SER A 43 3.93 -1.73 16.19
N GLY A 44 3.17 -2.82 16.33
CA GLY A 44 2.08 -2.92 17.32
C GLY A 44 0.83 -2.08 16.99
N PHE A 45 0.91 -1.27 15.93
CA PHE A 45 -0.20 -0.58 15.26
C PHE A 45 -0.63 -1.41 14.04
N PRO A 46 -1.92 -1.45 13.67
CA PRO A 46 -2.43 -2.18 12.50
C PRO A 46 -1.96 -1.51 11.19
N ALA A 47 -0.67 -1.64 10.91
CA ALA A 47 0.01 -1.14 9.74
C ALA A 47 0.55 -2.28 8.90
N VAL A 48 0.53 -2.06 7.59
CA VAL A 48 1.06 -2.97 6.59
C VAL A 48 1.99 -2.23 5.65
N THR A 49 3.03 -2.92 5.22
CA THR A 49 3.87 -2.48 4.12
C THR A 49 3.35 -3.09 2.83
N VAL A 50 3.18 -2.26 1.81
CA VAL A 50 2.83 -2.70 0.47
C VAL A 50 4.02 -2.40 -0.44
N ASP A 51 4.58 -3.45 -1.02
CA ASP A 51 5.69 -3.40 -1.97
C ASP A 51 5.16 -3.86 -3.34
N CYS A 52 5.22 -3.00 -4.35
CA CYS A 52 4.77 -3.27 -5.73
C CYS A 52 5.76 -2.66 -6.72
N GLY A 53 6.62 -3.49 -7.31
CA GLY A 53 7.69 -3.01 -8.18
C GLY A 53 8.63 -2.02 -7.47
N GLU A 54 8.67 -0.77 -7.94
CA GLU A 54 9.45 0.33 -7.36
C GLU A 54 8.67 1.13 -6.29
N VAL A 55 7.39 0.81 -6.09
CA VAL A 55 6.53 1.50 -5.12
C VAL A 55 6.57 0.74 -3.81
N HIS A 56 7.00 1.41 -2.75
CA HIS A 56 7.11 0.85 -1.42
C HIS A 56 6.45 1.80 -0.43
N ILE A 57 5.35 1.37 0.19
CA ILE A 57 4.59 2.21 1.11
C ILE A 57 4.40 1.52 2.47
N LEU A 58 4.22 2.34 3.51
CA LEU A 58 3.74 1.93 4.81
C LEU A 58 2.39 2.61 5.03
N THR A 59 1.33 1.82 5.17
CA THR A 59 -0.05 2.28 5.32
C THR A 59 -0.71 1.58 6.49
N ASP A 60 -1.82 2.11 6.99
CA ASP A 60 -2.69 1.37 7.91
C ASP A 60 -3.56 0.37 7.13
N ILE A 61 -3.89 -0.75 7.77
CA ILE A 61 -4.68 -1.82 7.14
C ILE A 61 -6.13 -1.41 6.91
N LEU A 62 -6.68 -0.54 7.78
CA LEU A 62 -8.09 -0.15 7.73
C LEU A 62 -8.40 0.69 6.48
N SER A 63 -7.56 1.68 6.17
CA SER A 63 -7.66 2.47 4.95
C SER A 63 -7.50 1.60 3.69
N LEU A 64 -6.58 0.63 3.72
CA LEU A 64 -6.36 -0.28 2.59
C LEU A 64 -7.58 -1.21 2.35
N GLU A 65 -8.14 -1.78 3.42
CA GLU A 65 -9.34 -2.62 3.36
C GLU A 65 -10.56 -1.82 2.89
N ALA A 66 -10.75 -0.61 3.40
CA ALA A 66 -11.84 0.28 3.00
C ALA A 66 -11.78 0.59 1.49
N TRP A 67 -10.60 0.91 0.97
CA TRP A 67 -10.40 1.14 -0.45
C TRP A 67 -10.66 -0.12 -1.29
N TRP A 68 -10.17 -1.28 -0.86
CA TRP A 68 -10.40 -2.55 -1.56
C TRP A 68 -11.89 -2.93 -1.59
N ALA A 69 -12.60 -2.73 -0.48
CA ALA A 69 -14.04 -2.94 -0.40
C ALA A 69 -14.82 -1.98 -1.32
N LYS A 70 -14.39 -0.72 -1.41
CA LYS A 70 -14.94 0.27 -2.35
C LYS A 70 -14.72 -0.16 -3.80
N LYS A 71 -13.51 -0.61 -4.16
CA LYS A 71 -13.19 -1.13 -5.51
C LYS A 71 -14.09 -2.31 -5.89
N LYS A 72 -14.23 -3.31 -5.00
CA LYS A 72 -15.04 -4.51 -5.27
C LYS A 72 -16.53 -4.25 -5.53
N LYS A 73 -17.08 -3.15 -5.03
CA LYS A 73 -18.49 -2.78 -5.29
C LYS A 73 -18.68 -2.10 -6.64
N THR A 74 -17.60 -1.71 -7.31
CA THR A 74 -17.63 -0.97 -8.59
C THR A 74 -17.31 -1.88 -9.79
N GLY A 75 -17.01 -3.17 -9.57
CA GLY A 75 -16.93 -4.20 -10.61
C GLY A 75 -18.16 -5.09 -10.60
#